data_AF-A0A255XQZ2-F1
#
_entry.id   AF-A0A255XQZ2-F1
#
_cell.length_a   1.000
_cell.length_b   1.000
_cell.length_c   1.000
_cell.angle_alpha   90.00
_cell.angle_beta   90.00
_cell.angle_gamma   90.00
#
_symmetry.space_group_name_H-M   'P 1'
#
loop_
_entity.id
_entity.type
_entity.pdbx_description
1 polymer ?
#
loop_
_entity_poly.entity_id
_entity_poly.type
_entity_poly.pdbx_seq_one_letter_code
_entity_poly.pdbx_strand_id
1 'polypeptide(L)' 'MDPLTLLGLLIVVPVWRAYDKAGLSPFLSLIVLIPLAGPVLAAAILAFAAWPKLEGDTRLQYRRLK' A
#
# COMPACT_ATOMS: atom_id res chain seq x y z
N MET A 1 -23.35 -12.55 -2.62
CA MET A 1 -22.07 -12.03 -2.10
C MET A 1 -22.27 -11.82 -0.62
N ASP A 2 -21.56 -12.58 0.20
CA ASP A 2 -21.65 -12.50 1.65
C ASP A 2 -21.12 -11.15 2.17
N PRO A 3 -21.70 -10.59 3.25
CA PRO A 3 -21.33 -9.26 3.76
C PRO A 3 -19.86 -9.16 4.18
N LEU A 4 -19.27 -10.26 4.67
CA LEU A 4 -17.89 -10.31 5.15
C LEU A 4 -16.90 -10.17 3.99
N THR A 5 -17.18 -10.81 2.86
CA THR A 5 -16.38 -10.66 1.64
C THR A 5 -16.42 -9.22 1.12
N LEU A 6 -17.59 -8.56 1.14
CA LEU A 6 -17.70 -7.16 0.73
C LEU A 6 -16.89 -6.23 1.64
N LEU A 7 -16.96 -6.44 2.95
CA LEU A 7 -16.18 -5.67 3.92
C LEU A 7 -14.68 -5.88 3.73
N GLY A 8 -14.25 -7.13 3.54
CA GLY A 8 -12.86 -7.46 3.26
C GLY A 8 -12.36 -6.77 2.00
N LEU A 9 -13.15 -6.77 0.93
CA LEU A 9 -12.79 -6.11 -0.34
C LEU A 9 -12.71 -4.58 -0.18
N LEU A 10 -13.63 -3.98 0.58
CA LEU A 10 -13.64 -2.54 0.87
C LEU A 10 -12.38 -2.08 1.61
N ILE A 11 -11.75 -2.97 2.38
CA ILE A 11 -10.51 -2.70 3.12
C ILE A 11 -9.28 -3.05 2.27
N VAL A 12 -9.25 -4.20 1.60
CA VAL A 12 -8.08 -4.65 0.83
C VAL A 12 -7.81 -3.73 -0.35
N VAL A 13 -8.84 -3.31 -1.08
CA VAL A 13 -8.68 -2.48 -2.29
C VAL A 13 -7.95 -1.15 -2.01
N PRO A 14 -8.33 -0.33 -1.02
CA PRO A 14 -7.61 0.91 -0.74
C PRO A 14 -6.18 0.65 -0.24
N VAL A 15 -5.96 -0.38 0.58
CA VAL A 15 -4.61 -0.74 1.06
C VAL A 15 -3.74 -1.19 -0.12
N TRP A 16 -4.27 -2.01 -1.02
CA TRP A 16 -3.60 -2.42 -2.26
C TRP A 16 -3.16 -1.21 -3.09
N ARG A 17 -4.05 -0.23 -3.25
CA ARG A 17 -3.73 1.03 -3.96
C ARG A 17 -2.68 1.85 -3.24
N ALA A 18 -2.62 1.83 -1.92
CA ALA A 18 -1.59 2.52 -1.15
C ALA A 18 -0.21 1.88 -1.36
N TYR A 19 -0.11 0.55 -1.34
CA TYR A 19 1.13 -0.18 -1.60
C TYR A 19 1.65 0.06 -3.03
N ASP A 20 0.78 0.01 -4.03
CA ASP A 20 1.14 0.31 -5.43
C ASP A 20 1.61 1.77 -5.62
N LYS A 21 1.03 2.72 -4.87
CA LYS A 21 1.47 4.11 -4.86
C LYS A 21 2.82 4.33 -4.18
N ALA A 22 3.08 3.60 -3.10
CA ALA A 22 4.39 3.64 -2.45
C ALA A 22 5.49 3.01 -3.34
N GLY A 23 5.12 2.17 -4.31
CA GLY A 23 6.07 1.38 -5.09
C GLY A 23 6.44 0.07 -4.40
N LEU A 24 5.62 -0.39 -3.46
CA LEU A 24 5.72 -1.67 -2.79
C LEU A 24 4.92 -2.74 -3.54
N SER A 25 5.20 -4.01 -3.27
CA SER A 25 4.42 -5.13 -3.80
C SER A 25 2.97 -5.06 -3.29
N PRO A 26 1.96 -4.93 -4.16
CA PRO A 26 0.58 -4.79 -3.72
C PRO A 26 0.04 -6.04 -3.00
N PHE A 27 0.63 -7.21 -3.23
CA PHE A 27 0.29 -8.44 -2.52
C PHE A 27 0.53 -8.35 -1.01
N LEU A 28 1.43 -7.48 -0.55
CA LEU A 28 1.63 -7.23 0.89
C LEU A 28 0.38 -6.65 1.56
N SER A 29 -0.52 -6.00 0.80
CA SER A 29 -1.80 -5.53 1.33
C SER A 29 -2.70 -6.67 1.82
N LEU A 30 -2.50 -7.92 1.35
CA LEU A 30 -3.26 -9.08 1.81
C LEU A 30 -3.02 -9.41 3.29
N ILE A 31 -1.92 -8.92 3.88
CA ILE A 31 -1.65 -9.04 5.32
C ILE A 31 -2.79 -8.42 6.14
N VAL A 32 -3.50 -7.41 5.60
CA VAL A 32 -4.65 -6.77 6.26
C VAL A 32 -5.81 -7.74 6.57
N LEU A 33 -5.89 -8.86 5.85
CA LEU A 33 -6.90 -9.90 6.08
C LEU A 33 -6.67 -10.70 7.37
N ILE A 34 -5.46 -10.62 7.95
CA ILE A 34 -5.18 -11.24 9.24
C ILE A 34 -5.87 -10.42 10.34
N PRO A 35 -6.81 -11.00 11.11
CA PRO A 35 -7.54 -10.25 12.13
C PRO A 35 -6.58 -9.72 13.20
N LEU A 36 -6.86 -8.52 13.70
CA LEU A 36 -6.11 -7.79 14.74
C LEU A 36 -4.68 -7.38 14.36
N ALA A 37 -3.81 -8.33 14.00
CA ALA A 37 -2.41 -8.07 13.69
C ALA A 37 -2.21 -7.51 12.27
N GLY A 38 -3.04 -7.93 11.31
CA GLY A 38 -2.91 -7.58 9.90
C GLY A 38 -2.91 -6.08 9.62
N PRO A 39 -3.92 -5.31 10.09
CA PRO A 39 -3.97 -3.87 9.89
C PRO A 39 -2.78 -3.12 10.49
N VAL A 40 -2.32 -3.55 11.67
CA VAL A 40 -1.17 -2.94 12.35
C VAL A 40 0.11 -3.19 11.55
N LEU A 41 0.34 -4.42 11.10
CA LEU A 41 1.49 -4.76 10.27
C LEU A 41 1.44 -4.06 8.91
N ALA A 42 0.28 -4.04 8.26
CA ALA A 42 0.11 -3.38 6.97
C ALA A 42 0.39 -1.88 7.07
N ALA A 43 -0.03 -1.23 8.16
CA ALA A 43 0.27 0.17 8.44
C ALA A 43 1.75 0.39 8.78
N ALA A 44 2.35 -0.49 9.60
CA ALA A 44 3.76 -0.39 9.96
C ALA A 44 4.68 -0.50 8.73
N ILE A 45 4.40 -1.43 7.82
CA ILE A 45 5.14 -1.55 6.55
C ILE A 45 5.00 -0.25 5.75
N LEU A 46 3.79 0.28 5.60
CA LEU A 46 3.58 1.53 4.84
C LEU A 46 4.29 2.73 5.47
N ALA A 47 4.31 2.80 6.79
CA ALA A 47 4.87 3.92 7.55
C ALA A 47 6.41 3.93 7.56
N PHE A 48 7.05 2.76 7.59
CA PHE A 48 8.50 2.65 7.75
C PHE A 48 9.25 2.17 6.50
N ALA A 49 8.57 1.63 5.49
CA ALA A 49 9.22 1.27 4.25
C ALA A 49 9.61 2.52 3.45
N ALA A 50 10.69 2.42 2.67
CA ALA A 50 10.99 3.40 1.64
C ALA A 50 9.85 3.43 0.61
N TRP A 51 9.62 4.59 -0.01
CA TRP A 51 8.59 4.76 -1.05
C TRP A 51 9.27 4.99 -2.42
N PRO A 52 9.78 3.93 -3.09
CA PRO A 52 10.58 4.05 -4.31
C PRO A 52 9.94 4.88 -5.41
N LYS A 53 8.61 4.79 -5.55
CA LYS A 53 7.88 5.48 -6.62
C LYS A 53 7.87 7.00 -6.41
N LEU A 54 7.77 7.45 -5.17
CA LEU A 54 7.80 8.88 -4.81
C LEU A 54 9.20 9.46 -5.02
N GLU A 55 10.24 8.73 -4.60
CA GLU A 55 11.64 9.13 -4.77
C GLU A 55 12.04 9.18 -6.26
N GLY A 56 11.58 8.19 -7.04
CA GLY A 56 11.80 8.13 -8.48
C GLY A 56 11.18 9.32 -9.20
N ASP A 57 9.92 9.65 -8.89
CA ASP A 57 9.23 10.79 -9.50
C ASP A 57 9.91 12.12 -9.17
N THR A 58 10.31 12.31 -7.90
CA THR A 58 11.05 13.50 -7.46
C THR A 58 12.38 13.65 -8.22
N ARG A 59 13.14 12.56 -8.41
CA ARG A 59 14.39 12.58 -9.19
C ARG A 59 14.15 12.91 -10.66
N LEU A 60 13.11 12.34 -11.28
CA LEU A 60 12.78 12.59 -12.69
C LEU A 60 12.36 14.05 -12.90
N GLN A 61 11.56 14.60 -12.00
CA GLN A 61 11.15 16.00 -12.02
C GLN A 61 12.36 16.94 -11.92
N TYR A 62 13.29 16.68 -11.00
CA TYR A 62 14.53 17.46 -10.91
C TYR A 62 15.37 17.40 -12.19
N ARG A 63 15.51 16.21 -12.79
CA ARG A 63 16.25 16.04 -14.05
C ARG A 63 15.64 16.85 -15.20
N ARG A 64 14.30 17.00 -15.24
CA ARG A 64 13.59 17.75 -16.28
C ARG A 64 13.77 19.27 -16.18
N LEU A 65 14.17 19.78 -15.02
CA LEU A 65 14.36 21.21 -14.77
C LEU A 65 15.78 21.71 -15.10
N LYS A 66 16.69 20.81 -15.48
CA LYS A 66 18.09 21.10 -15.82
C LYS A 66 18.30 20.92 -17.32
#